data_AF-A0A9Q9EVA5-F1
#
_entry.id   AF-A0A9Q9EVA5-F1
#
_cell.length_a   1.000
_cell.length_b   1.000
_cell.length_c   1.000
_cell.angle_alpha   90.00
_cell.angle_beta   90.00
_cell.angle_gamma   90.00
#
_symmetry.space_group_name_H-M   'P 1'
#
loop_
_entity.id
_entity.type
_entity.pdbx_description
1 polymer ?
#
loop_
_entity_poly.entity_id
_entity_poly.type
_entity_poly.pdbx_seq_one_letter_code
_entity_poly.pdbx_strand_id
1 'polypeptide(L)'
;MILFIFEGEKREPQIYKTMQYLFFDSDSKNEILVSYCNNIYSLCKKMKQHDSFNNSGSDIVQILKEELSKNDADNVLKDIKDSDIFSEIYLFFDYDIHMPDKINKTSIEKQNNDVTEMLEYFDDETGNGKLYINYPMIESIRYFKKPLPDNDYIYYTVNLDSKKSFKELANEESFYKNLDFVSFKIDKKTLEIKIPDNPEKIRKLKSNWNHIENLNVRKANYICFENDVLPKEKSEINQLAIFKSQVSTYVLPQQKTAILNAFPLFLYEYKKFIS
;
A
#
# COMPACT_ATOMS: atom_id res chain seq x y z
N MET A 1 -7.84 5.00 -18.73
CA MET A 1 -7.28 3.73 -18.20
C MET A 1 -6.93 3.95 -16.75
N ILE A 2 -6.80 2.90 -15.92
CA ILE A 2 -6.36 3.05 -14.53
C ILE A 2 -4.93 2.50 -14.42
N LEU A 3 -4.03 3.26 -13.79
CA LEU A 3 -2.67 2.84 -13.51
C LEU A 3 -2.52 2.50 -12.03
N PHE A 4 -2.01 1.31 -11.73
CA PHE A 4 -1.57 0.94 -10.39
C PHE A 4 -0.07 0.77 -10.36
N ILE A 5 0.59 1.44 -9.42
CA ILE A 5 2.03 1.43 -9.20
C ILE A 5 2.29 0.80 -7.85
N PHE A 6 3.06 -0.28 -7.83
CA PHE A 6 3.42 -1.01 -6.61
C PHE A 6 4.91 -0.91 -6.32
N GLU A 7 5.28 -0.84 -5.05
CA GLU A 7 6.68 -0.97 -4.63
C GLU A 7 7.29 -2.32 -5.06
N GLY A 8 6.62 -3.43 -4.76
CA GLY A 8 7.08 -4.79 -5.11
C GLY A 8 6.42 -5.43 -6.33
N GLU A 9 7.11 -6.41 -6.91
CA GLU A 9 6.70 -7.14 -8.13
C GLU A 9 5.76 -8.33 -7.89
N LYS A 10 5.67 -8.83 -6.65
CA LYS A 10 5.02 -10.14 -6.37
C LYS A 10 3.77 -10.04 -5.52
N ARG A 11 3.88 -9.44 -4.33
CA ARG A 11 2.84 -9.60 -3.29
C ARG A 11 1.70 -8.63 -3.50
N GLU A 12 2.04 -7.40 -3.84
CA GLU A 12 1.13 -6.30 -4.06
C GLU A 12 0.23 -6.57 -5.28
N PRO A 13 0.75 -6.97 -6.46
CA PRO A 13 -0.12 -7.38 -7.57
C PRO A 13 -1.01 -8.58 -7.22
N GLN A 14 -0.47 -9.57 -6.48
CA GLN A 14 -1.23 -10.75 -6.06
C GLN A 14 -2.40 -10.40 -5.12
N ILE A 15 -2.15 -9.53 -4.15
CA ILE A 15 -3.16 -9.03 -3.20
C ILE A 15 -4.20 -8.20 -3.95
N TYR A 16 -3.75 -7.25 -4.78
CA TYR A 16 -4.62 -6.41 -5.60
C TYR A 16 -5.55 -7.24 -6.50
N LYS A 17 -5.01 -8.15 -7.33
CA LYS A 17 -5.82 -8.96 -8.25
C LYS A 17 -6.82 -9.85 -7.53
N THR A 18 -6.47 -10.35 -6.33
CA THR A 18 -7.41 -11.11 -5.52
C THR A 18 -8.54 -10.22 -4.99
N MET A 19 -8.20 -9.08 -4.39
CA MET A 19 -9.18 -8.10 -3.90
C MET A 19 -10.12 -7.67 -5.03
N GLN A 20 -9.54 -7.37 -6.21
CA GLN A 20 -10.29 -7.03 -7.41
C GLN A 20 -11.32 -8.09 -7.77
N TYR A 21 -10.90 -9.35 -7.93
CA TYR A 21 -11.82 -10.43 -8.27
C TYR A 21 -12.96 -10.60 -7.25
N LEU A 22 -12.69 -10.34 -5.95
CA LEU A 22 -13.68 -10.55 -4.90
C LEU A 22 -14.70 -9.42 -4.77
N PHE A 23 -14.33 -8.19 -5.13
CA PHE A 23 -15.09 -7.00 -4.75
C PHE A 23 -15.36 -6.01 -5.89
N PHE A 24 -14.64 -6.10 -7.01
CA PHE A 24 -14.83 -5.24 -8.17
C PHE A 24 -15.29 -6.06 -9.39
N ASP A 25 -16.06 -5.43 -10.28
CA ASP A 25 -16.58 -6.10 -11.46
C ASP A 25 -15.45 -6.46 -12.44
N SER A 26 -15.60 -7.62 -13.10
CA SER A 26 -14.58 -8.23 -13.97
C SER A 26 -14.36 -7.53 -15.32
N ASP A 27 -15.03 -6.42 -15.60
CA ASP A 27 -14.86 -5.62 -16.83
C ASP A 27 -13.60 -4.72 -16.79
N SER A 28 -12.66 -5.02 -15.91
CA SER A 28 -11.40 -4.33 -15.65
C SER A 28 -10.34 -4.41 -16.78
N LYS A 29 -10.76 -4.42 -18.05
CA LYS A 29 -9.87 -4.52 -19.21
C LYS A 29 -9.00 -3.27 -19.45
N ASN A 30 -9.20 -2.21 -18.66
CA ASN A 30 -8.52 -0.92 -18.82
C ASN A 30 -7.55 -0.60 -17.67
N GLU A 31 -6.97 -1.62 -17.04
CA GLU A 31 -5.98 -1.44 -15.97
C GLU A 31 -4.56 -1.81 -16.42
N ILE A 32 -3.58 -1.02 -16.01
CA ILE A 32 -2.16 -1.33 -16.12
C ILE A 32 -1.59 -1.46 -14.71
N LEU A 33 -0.92 -2.58 -14.43
CA LEU A 33 -0.17 -2.78 -13.19
C LEU A 33 1.32 -2.62 -13.48
N VAL A 34 2.00 -1.78 -12.71
CA VAL A 34 3.43 -1.53 -12.77
C VAL A 34 4.04 -1.81 -11.40
N SER A 35 5.21 -2.42 -11.39
CA SER A 35 6.01 -2.57 -10.18
C SER A 35 7.29 -1.77 -10.33
N TYR A 36 7.49 -0.82 -9.42
CA TYR A 36 8.66 0.07 -9.42
C TYR A 36 9.92 -0.64 -8.90
N CYS A 37 9.77 -1.66 -8.05
CA CYS A 37 10.85 -2.49 -7.51
C CYS A 37 11.91 -1.70 -6.71
N ASN A 38 11.52 -0.56 -6.15
CA ASN A 38 12.34 0.26 -5.29
C ASN A 38 11.44 1.03 -4.31
N ASN A 39 12.01 1.60 -3.25
CA ASN A 39 11.22 2.17 -2.17
C ASN A 39 10.73 3.60 -2.46
N ILE A 40 9.78 4.06 -1.66
CA ILE A 40 9.19 5.41 -1.75
C ILE A 40 10.25 6.52 -1.68
N TYR A 41 11.32 6.34 -0.91
CA TYR A 41 12.38 7.34 -0.76
C TYR A 41 13.19 7.51 -2.05
N SER A 42 13.48 6.40 -2.75
CA SER A 42 14.13 6.45 -4.06
C SER A 42 13.23 7.12 -5.11
N LEU A 43 11.92 6.87 -5.05
CA LEU A 43 10.97 7.51 -5.95
C LEU A 43 10.90 9.02 -5.68
N CYS A 44 10.76 9.42 -4.41
CA CYS A 44 10.78 10.81 -4.00
C CYS A 44 12.05 11.53 -4.48
N LYS A 45 13.22 10.90 -4.32
CA LYS A 45 14.49 11.44 -4.83
C LYS A 45 14.46 11.63 -6.35
N LYS A 46 13.91 10.67 -7.10
CA LYS A 46 13.78 10.77 -8.56
C LYS A 46 12.86 11.91 -8.97
N MET A 47 11.69 12.02 -8.33
CA MET A 47 10.76 13.12 -8.58
C MET A 47 11.39 14.50 -8.32
N LYS A 48 12.20 14.64 -7.25
CA LYS A 48 12.98 15.86 -7.00
C LYS A 48 13.99 16.17 -8.10
N GLN A 49 14.69 15.15 -8.61
CA GLN A 49 15.65 15.31 -9.70
C GLN A 49 14.99 15.77 -11.00
N HIS A 50 13.71 15.43 -11.19
CA HIS A 50 12.91 15.79 -12.37
C HIS A 50 12.01 17.01 -12.15
N ASP A 51 12.15 17.73 -11.04
CA ASP A 51 11.36 18.93 -10.71
C ASP A 51 9.84 18.69 -10.68
N SER A 52 9.40 17.46 -10.41
CA SER A 52 7.98 17.05 -10.50
C SER A 52 7.07 17.82 -9.56
N PHE A 53 7.55 18.09 -8.34
CA PHE A 53 6.77 18.76 -7.29
C PHE A 53 6.45 20.23 -7.59
N ASN A 54 7.12 20.85 -8.57
CA ASN A 54 6.88 22.22 -8.99
C ASN A 54 5.92 22.34 -10.19
N ASN A 55 5.31 21.23 -10.64
CA ASN A 55 4.43 21.14 -11.81
C ASN A 55 5.06 21.62 -13.14
N SER A 56 6.38 21.80 -13.17
CA SER A 56 7.20 22.13 -14.34
C SER A 56 8.02 20.94 -14.86
N GLY A 57 8.06 19.87 -14.09
CA GLY A 57 8.89 18.70 -14.30
C GLY A 57 8.21 17.53 -15.01
N SER A 58 8.87 16.36 -14.94
CA SER A 58 8.31 15.10 -15.43
C SER A 58 7.24 14.56 -14.50
N ASP A 59 6.14 14.06 -15.06
CA ASP A 59 5.13 13.32 -14.31
C ASP A 59 5.61 11.91 -13.89
N ILE A 60 4.82 11.23 -13.05
CA ILE A 60 5.14 9.89 -12.55
C ILE A 60 5.27 8.84 -13.67
N VAL A 61 4.48 8.94 -14.73
CA VAL A 61 4.49 7.99 -15.86
C VAL A 61 5.79 8.13 -16.65
N GLN A 62 6.24 9.36 -16.89
CA GLN A 62 7.53 9.65 -17.54
C GLN A 62 8.70 9.11 -16.71
N ILE A 63 8.70 9.36 -15.40
CA ILE A 63 9.73 8.85 -14.48
C ILE A 63 9.77 7.32 -14.51
N LEU A 64 8.60 6.67 -14.40
CA LEU A 64 8.52 5.21 -14.43
C LEU A 64 8.99 4.64 -15.78
N LYS A 65 8.63 5.25 -16.91
CA LYS A 65 9.14 4.83 -18.22
C LYS A 65 10.66 4.89 -18.26
N GLU A 66 11.26 5.98 -17.81
CA GLU A 66 12.72 6.12 -17.81
C GLU A 66 13.38 5.06 -16.92
N GLU A 67 12.87 4.86 -15.70
CA GLU A 67 13.45 3.94 -14.74
C GLU A 67 13.27 2.47 -15.16
N LEU A 68 12.11 2.10 -15.70
CA LEU A 68 11.83 0.72 -16.13
C LEU A 68 12.60 0.37 -17.42
N SER A 69 12.74 1.32 -18.35
CA SER A 69 13.47 1.09 -19.61
C SER A 69 14.96 0.79 -19.41
N LYS A 70 15.53 1.10 -18.23
CA LYS A 70 16.92 0.75 -17.88
C LYS A 70 17.11 -0.75 -17.71
N ASN A 71 16.06 -1.47 -17.31
CA ASN A 71 16.09 -2.91 -17.04
C ASN A 71 15.30 -3.72 -18.08
N ASP A 72 14.23 -3.16 -18.62
CA ASP A 72 13.36 -3.79 -19.62
C ASP A 72 12.85 -2.76 -20.63
N ALA A 73 13.45 -2.75 -21.82
CA ALA A 73 13.06 -1.86 -22.91
C ALA A 73 11.65 -2.16 -23.46
N ASP A 74 11.14 -3.37 -23.22
CA ASP A 74 9.82 -3.81 -23.66
C ASP A 74 8.76 -3.74 -22.54
N ASN A 75 9.01 -2.93 -21.50
CA ASN A 75 8.11 -2.79 -20.36
C ASN A 75 6.71 -2.30 -20.75
N VAL A 76 5.74 -2.52 -19.85
CA VAL A 76 4.31 -2.23 -20.05
C VAL A 76 3.99 -0.75 -20.35
N LEU A 77 4.91 0.18 -20.04
CA LEU A 77 4.73 1.61 -20.29
C LEU A 77 5.38 2.09 -21.60
N LYS A 78 6.10 1.24 -22.34
CA LYS A 78 6.91 1.66 -23.51
C LYS A 78 6.13 2.40 -24.60
N ASP A 79 4.92 1.93 -24.88
CA ASP A 79 4.07 2.43 -25.98
C ASP A 79 3.17 3.59 -25.53
N ILE A 80 3.20 3.92 -24.23
CA ILE A 80 2.43 5.01 -23.68
C ILE A 80 3.15 6.30 -24.06
N LYS A 81 2.46 7.20 -24.76
CA LYS A 81 3.04 8.49 -25.15
C LYS A 81 2.86 9.53 -24.06
N ASP A 82 1.65 9.63 -23.55
CA ASP A 82 1.22 10.66 -22.62
C ASP A 82 0.63 10.03 -21.34
N SER A 83 0.76 10.70 -20.21
CA SER A 83 0.13 10.31 -18.94
C SER A 83 -1.38 10.55 -18.96
N ASP A 84 -1.88 11.46 -19.80
CA ASP A 84 -3.31 11.79 -19.97
C ASP A 84 -4.21 10.60 -20.38
N ILE A 85 -3.63 9.48 -20.83
CA ILE A 85 -4.40 8.25 -21.13
C ILE A 85 -4.96 7.60 -19.86
N PHE A 86 -4.36 7.92 -18.71
CA PHE A 86 -4.77 7.43 -17.42
C PHE A 86 -5.79 8.40 -16.81
N SER A 87 -6.98 7.89 -16.55
CA SER A 87 -8.03 8.64 -15.85
C SER A 87 -7.82 8.60 -14.34
N GLU A 88 -7.12 7.58 -13.85
CA GLU A 88 -6.84 7.37 -12.43
C GLU A 88 -5.44 6.75 -12.27
N ILE A 89 -4.67 7.24 -11.29
CA ILE A 89 -3.37 6.70 -10.92
C ILE A 89 -3.35 6.41 -9.42
N TYR A 90 -3.00 5.17 -9.05
CA TYR A 90 -2.86 4.73 -7.66
C TYR A 90 -1.46 4.22 -7.39
N LEU A 91 -0.88 4.63 -6.26
CA LEU A 91 0.45 4.21 -5.82
C LEU A 91 0.33 3.48 -4.49
N PHE A 92 1.06 2.38 -4.31
CA PHE A 92 1.10 1.60 -3.08
C PHE A 92 2.54 1.35 -2.69
N PHE A 93 2.96 1.95 -1.57
CA PHE A 93 4.33 1.90 -1.08
C PHE A 93 4.40 1.59 0.41
N ASP A 94 5.59 1.20 0.86
CA ASP A 94 5.86 0.82 2.23
C ASP A 94 6.48 2.00 3.01
N TYR A 95 6.02 2.21 4.24
CA TYR A 95 6.64 3.13 5.21
C TYR A 95 7.76 2.42 5.98
N ASP A 96 8.73 1.87 5.23
CA ASP A 96 9.88 1.16 5.78
C ASP A 96 10.95 2.17 6.25
N ILE A 97 10.61 2.97 7.26
CA ILE A 97 11.57 3.91 7.88
C ILE A 97 12.62 3.14 8.67
N HIS A 98 13.85 3.62 8.60
CA HIS A 98 14.97 3.06 9.35
C HIS A 98 15.58 4.08 10.30
N MET A 99 15.99 3.62 11.48
CA MET A 99 16.83 4.44 12.35
C MET A 99 18.18 4.71 11.66
N PRO A 100 18.73 5.92 11.79
CA PRO A 100 20.06 6.22 11.27
C PRO A 100 21.10 5.29 11.90
N ASP A 101 21.96 4.71 11.07
CA ASP A 101 23.02 3.80 11.50
C ASP A 101 24.38 4.15 10.87
N LYS A 102 25.30 3.19 10.80
CA LYS A 102 26.62 3.44 10.20
C LYS A 102 26.55 3.62 8.67
N ILE A 103 25.57 3.02 8.02
CA ILE A 103 25.41 2.95 6.56
C ILE A 103 24.38 3.99 6.09
N ASN A 104 23.17 3.99 6.67
CA ASN A 104 22.12 4.96 6.38
C ASN A 104 22.19 6.12 7.38
N LYS A 105 22.61 7.30 6.91
CA LYS A 105 22.68 8.52 7.74
C LYS A 105 21.42 9.37 7.69
N THR A 106 20.40 8.95 6.94
CA THR A 106 19.17 9.72 6.75
C THR A 106 18.38 9.77 8.06
N SER A 107 18.12 10.98 8.56
CA SER A 107 17.32 11.15 9.79
C SER A 107 15.89 10.65 9.59
N ILE A 108 15.23 10.25 10.69
CA ILE A 108 13.79 9.92 10.69
C ILE A 108 12.98 11.12 10.20
N GLU A 109 13.35 12.33 10.62
CA GLU A 109 12.72 13.57 10.15
C GLU A 109 12.81 13.74 8.63
N LYS A 110 13.98 13.48 8.03
CA LYS A 110 14.14 13.58 6.57
C LYS A 110 13.32 12.53 5.83
N GLN A 111 13.29 11.29 6.32
CA GLN A 111 12.44 10.23 5.75
C GLN A 111 10.96 10.61 5.85
N ASN A 112 10.53 11.13 7.01
CA ASN A 112 9.15 11.60 7.19
C ASN A 112 8.82 12.75 6.25
N ASN A 113 9.72 13.72 6.07
CA ASN A 113 9.52 14.83 5.13
C ASN A 113 9.40 14.35 3.69
N ASP A 114 10.17 13.34 3.28
CA ASP A 114 10.03 12.75 1.93
C ASP A 114 8.65 12.11 1.76
N VAL A 115 8.15 11.39 2.76
CA VAL A 115 6.81 10.76 2.71
C VAL A 115 5.70 11.82 2.76
N THR A 116 5.86 12.89 3.54
CA THR A 116 4.93 14.03 3.55
C THR A 116 4.79 14.64 2.16
N GLU A 117 5.91 14.97 1.51
CA GLU A 117 5.92 15.61 0.19
C GLU A 117 5.30 14.70 -0.88
N MET A 118 5.54 13.38 -0.78
CA MET A 118 4.89 12.39 -1.66
C MET A 118 3.37 12.33 -1.43
N LEU A 119 2.91 12.31 -0.18
CA LEU A 119 1.47 12.26 0.14
C LEU A 119 0.73 13.56 -0.19
N GLU A 120 1.41 14.71 -0.09
CA GLU A 120 0.84 16.02 -0.46
C GLU A 120 0.77 16.20 -1.98
N TYR A 121 1.69 15.58 -2.73
CA TYR A 121 1.67 15.61 -4.19
C TYR A 121 0.73 14.57 -4.81
N PHE A 122 0.67 13.37 -4.23
CA PHE A 122 -0.18 12.26 -4.66
C PHE A 122 -1.42 12.12 -3.77
N ASP A 123 -2.28 13.14 -3.77
CA ASP A 123 -3.47 13.22 -2.91
C ASP A 123 -4.78 12.81 -3.59
N ASP A 124 -4.84 12.88 -4.93
CA ASP A 124 -6.04 12.62 -5.73
C ASP A 124 -5.75 11.72 -6.94
N GLU A 125 -6.56 10.67 -7.12
CA GLU A 125 -6.36 9.68 -8.17
C GLU A 125 -6.52 10.25 -9.58
N THR A 126 -7.35 11.29 -9.76
CA THR A 126 -7.64 11.91 -11.07
C THR A 126 -6.68 13.05 -11.41
N GLY A 127 -5.88 13.50 -10.45
CA GLY A 127 -4.81 14.46 -10.62
C GLY A 127 -3.46 13.79 -10.85
N ASN A 128 -2.49 14.09 -9.98
CA ASN A 128 -1.14 13.51 -10.06
C ASN A 128 -1.09 12.02 -9.68
N GLY A 129 -2.17 11.51 -9.07
CA GLY A 129 -2.31 10.16 -8.55
C GLY A 129 -2.51 10.16 -7.04
N LYS A 130 -2.87 9.01 -6.48
CA LYS A 130 -3.17 8.85 -5.06
C LYS A 130 -2.30 7.80 -4.41
N LEU A 131 -1.55 8.21 -3.40
CA LEU A 131 -0.60 7.37 -2.69
C LEU A 131 -1.21 6.72 -1.45
N TYR A 132 -1.15 5.39 -1.40
CA TYR A 132 -1.47 4.56 -0.26
C TYR A 132 -0.22 3.97 0.38
N ILE A 133 -0.22 3.88 1.71
CA ILE A 133 0.95 3.44 2.49
C ILE A 133 0.66 2.21 3.34
N ASN A 134 1.54 1.21 3.26
CA ASN A 134 1.59 0.11 4.22
C ASN A 134 2.49 0.48 5.40
N TYR A 135 2.05 0.17 6.61
CA TYR A 135 2.77 0.46 7.85
C TYR A 135 3.17 -0.83 8.57
N PRO A 136 4.49 -1.16 8.65
CA PRO A 136 5.59 -0.53 7.91
C PRO A 136 5.71 -1.01 6.46
N MET A 137 5.14 -2.17 6.11
CA MET A 137 5.29 -2.75 4.77
C MET A 137 4.21 -3.76 4.42
N ILE A 138 4.21 -4.31 3.20
CA ILE A 138 3.17 -5.21 2.70
C ILE A 138 2.84 -6.40 3.62
N GLU A 139 3.80 -6.90 4.41
CA GLU A 139 3.56 -7.93 5.44
C GLU A 139 2.50 -7.54 6.48
N SER A 140 2.17 -6.25 6.65
CA SER A 140 1.16 -5.78 7.59
C SER A 140 -0.23 -6.37 7.29
N ILE A 141 -0.52 -6.75 6.05
CA ILE A 141 -1.77 -7.43 5.64
C ILE A 141 -1.99 -8.76 6.35
N ARG A 142 -0.92 -9.40 6.86
CA ARG A 142 -0.97 -10.71 7.53
C ARG A 142 -0.51 -10.67 8.98
N TYR A 143 -0.26 -9.48 9.52
CA TYR A 143 0.23 -9.32 10.88
C TYR A 143 -0.90 -9.37 11.91
N PHE A 144 -1.58 -10.53 11.97
CA PHE A 144 -2.56 -10.88 12.98
C PHE A 144 -1.95 -11.94 13.89
N LYS A 145 -2.07 -11.80 15.22
CA LYS A 145 -1.51 -12.77 16.18
C LYS A 145 -2.52 -13.85 16.55
N LYS A 146 -3.80 -13.66 16.19
CA LYS A 146 -4.91 -14.60 16.39
C LYS A 146 -5.64 -14.87 15.06
N PRO A 147 -6.49 -15.92 14.99
CA PRO A 147 -7.42 -16.09 13.88
C PRO A 147 -8.33 -14.87 13.72
N LEU A 148 -8.73 -14.57 12.48
CA LEU A 148 -9.71 -13.52 12.21
C LEU A 148 -11.11 -13.89 12.77
N PRO A 149 -11.86 -12.92 13.34
CA PRO A 149 -11.43 -11.54 13.61
C PRO A 149 -10.49 -11.45 14.83
N ASP A 150 -9.41 -10.69 14.69
CA ASP A 150 -8.42 -10.43 15.76
C ASP A 150 -8.62 -9.00 16.31
N ASN A 151 -9.48 -8.84 17.30
CA ASN A 151 -9.83 -7.51 17.85
C ASN A 151 -8.63 -6.79 18.52
N ASP A 152 -7.60 -7.53 18.95
CA ASP A 152 -6.40 -6.94 19.53
C ASP A 152 -5.53 -6.23 18.49
N TYR A 153 -5.82 -6.45 17.19
CA TYR A 153 -5.12 -5.80 16.07
C TYR A 153 -5.04 -4.29 16.22
N ILE A 154 -6.07 -3.67 16.83
CA ILE A 154 -6.15 -2.23 17.11
C ILE A 154 -4.90 -1.71 17.85
N TYR A 155 -4.28 -2.54 18.71
CA TYR A 155 -3.13 -2.16 19.53
C TYR A 155 -1.78 -2.64 18.96
N TYR A 156 -1.74 -3.35 17.84
CA TYR A 156 -0.49 -3.91 17.33
C TYR A 156 0.44 -2.81 16.78
N THR A 157 1.66 -2.79 17.29
CA THR A 157 2.75 -1.90 16.88
C THR A 157 4.03 -2.69 16.70
N VAL A 158 4.98 -2.15 15.93
CA VAL A 158 6.36 -2.66 15.85
C VAL A 158 7.35 -1.57 16.23
N ASN A 159 8.45 -1.93 16.88
CA ASN A 159 9.53 -0.99 17.21
C ASN A 159 10.42 -0.75 15.99
N LEU A 160 10.84 0.51 15.81
CA LEU A 160 11.74 0.93 14.73
C LEU A 160 13.18 0.45 14.92
N ASP A 161 13.61 0.28 16.16
CA ASP A 161 14.94 -0.19 16.55
C ASP A 161 15.03 -1.72 16.69
N SER A 162 14.02 -2.44 16.19
CA SER A 162 13.97 -3.90 16.24
C SER A 162 15.22 -4.51 15.60
N LYS A 163 15.85 -5.46 16.30
CA LYS A 163 16.97 -6.24 15.77
C LYS A 163 16.56 -7.16 14.62
N LYS A 164 15.28 -7.48 14.52
CA LYS A 164 14.69 -8.28 13.45
C LYS A 164 13.99 -7.37 12.46
N SER A 165 14.15 -7.66 11.18
CA SER A 165 13.33 -7.04 10.14
C SER A 165 11.84 -7.31 10.40
N PHE A 166 10.97 -6.43 9.93
CA PHE A 166 9.53 -6.66 10.08
C PHE A 166 9.08 -7.95 9.39
N LYS A 167 9.75 -8.36 8.30
CA LYS A 167 9.48 -9.65 7.63
C LYS A 167 9.68 -10.85 8.55
N GLU A 168 10.76 -10.82 9.33
CA GLU A 168 11.07 -11.86 10.32
C GLU A 168 10.04 -11.83 11.46
N LEU A 169 9.73 -10.66 12.00
CA LEU A 169 8.69 -10.52 13.04
C LEU A 169 7.33 -11.04 12.55
N ALA A 170 6.93 -10.69 11.34
CA ALA A 170 5.69 -11.19 10.75
C ALA A 170 5.74 -12.71 10.51
N ASN A 171 6.90 -13.31 10.21
CA ASN A 171 6.99 -14.76 10.13
C ASN A 171 6.85 -15.44 11.49
N GLU A 172 7.42 -14.86 12.54
CA GLU A 172 7.43 -15.42 13.88
C GLU A 172 6.08 -15.24 14.59
N GLU A 173 5.57 -14.01 14.60
CA GLU A 173 4.45 -13.61 15.45
C GLU A 173 3.07 -13.77 14.78
N SER A 174 2.99 -13.74 13.45
CA SER A 174 1.69 -13.89 12.78
C SER A 174 1.11 -15.30 12.95
N PHE A 175 -0.18 -15.38 13.25
CA PHE A 175 -0.97 -16.60 13.15
C PHE A 175 -0.95 -17.14 11.71
N TYR A 176 -1.10 -16.25 10.72
CA TYR A 176 -1.02 -16.59 9.30
C TYR A 176 0.41 -16.48 8.78
N LYS A 177 1.01 -17.65 8.46
CA LYS A 177 2.40 -17.75 7.99
C LYS A 177 2.59 -17.44 6.51
N ASN A 178 1.51 -17.31 5.75
CA ASN A 178 1.54 -17.00 4.33
C ASN A 178 0.27 -16.21 3.94
N LEU A 179 0.13 -15.88 2.66
CA LEU A 179 -0.98 -15.07 2.15
C LEU A 179 -2.21 -15.90 1.74
N ASP A 180 -2.25 -17.21 1.92
CA ASP A 180 -3.31 -18.07 1.38
C ASP A 180 -4.71 -17.79 1.97
N PHE A 181 -4.76 -17.10 3.12
CA PHE A 181 -6.00 -16.66 3.75
C PHE A 181 -6.54 -15.34 3.16
N VAL A 182 -5.72 -14.59 2.42
CA VAL A 182 -6.05 -13.25 1.88
C VAL A 182 -5.83 -13.14 0.37
N SER A 183 -5.15 -14.08 -0.28
CA SER A 183 -4.93 -14.03 -1.72
C SER A 183 -5.00 -15.40 -2.42
N PHE A 184 -5.37 -15.36 -3.70
CA PHE A 184 -5.17 -16.47 -4.61
C PHE A 184 -3.71 -16.52 -5.04
N LYS A 185 -3.26 -17.68 -5.54
CA LYS A 185 -1.98 -17.74 -6.23
C LYS A 185 -2.09 -17.02 -7.57
N ILE A 186 -1.01 -16.45 -8.07
CA ILE A 186 -0.93 -15.86 -9.41
C ILE A 186 0.08 -16.61 -10.28
N ASP A 187 -0.11 -16.54 -11.60
CA ASP A 187 0.99 -16.78 -12.52
C ASP A 187 1.99 -15.62 -12.47
N LYS A 188 3.28 -15.94 -12.30
CA LYS A 188 4.31 -14.91 -12.10
C LYS A 188 4.63 -14.13 -13.37
N LYS A 189 4.31 -14.68 -14.55
CA LYS A 189 4.59 -14.03 -15.84
C LYS A 189 3.40 -13.20 -16.31
N THR A 190 2.18 -13.75 -16.20
CA THR A 190 0.97 -13.08 -16.70
C THR A 190 0.25 -12.25 -15.63
N LEU A 191 0.60 -12.42 -14.35
CA LEU A 191 -0.11 -11.86 -13.20
C LEU A 191 -1.59 -12.31 -13.10
N GLU A 192 -1.98 -13.35 -13.83
CA GLU A 192 -3.33 -13.90 -13.78
C GLU A 192 -3.56 -14.69 -12.50
N ILE A 193 -4.71 -14.49 -11.86
CA ILE A 193 -5.10 -15.21 -10.66
C ILE A 193 -5.52 -16.65 -10.97
N LYS A 194 -5.05 -17.58 -10.15
CA LYS A 194 -5.45 -18.99 -10.16
C LYS A 194 -6.65 -19.15 -9.23
N ILE A 195 -7.84 -18.92 -9.79
CA ILE A 195 -9.11 -19.04 -9.08
C ILE A 195 -9.31 -20.50 -8.67
N PRO A 196 -9.58 -20.79 -7.39
CA PRO A 196 -9.85 -22.16 -6.95
C PRO A 196 -11.23 -22.63 -7.39
N ASP A 197 -11.34 -23.88 -7.84
CA ASP A 197 -12.62 -24.48 -8.24
C ASP A 197 -13.62 -24.62 -7.08
N ASN A 198 -13.13 -24.59 -5.83
CA ASN A 198 -13.97 -24.71 -4.64
C ASN A 198 -14.60 -23.35 -4.24
N PRO A 199 -15.93 -23.18 -4.37
CA PRO A 199 -16.61 -21.93 -4.03
C PRO A 199 -16.53 -21.57 -2.54
N GLU A 200 -16.41 -22.56 -1.65
CA GLU A 200 -16.25 -22.30 -0.21
C GLU A 200 -14.92 -21.62 0.10
N LYS A 201 -13.87 -21.95 -0.65
CA LYS A 201 -12.57 -21.29 -0.50
C LYS A 201 -12.66 -19.82 -0.90
N ILE A 202 -13.40 -19.50 -1.98
CA ILE A 202 -13.67 -18.13 -2.42
C ILE A 202 -14.48 -17.38 -1.35
N ARG A 203 -15.57 -17.97 -0.84
CA ARG A 203 -16.40 -17.37 0.23
C ARG A 203 -15.59 -17.11 1.49
N LYS A 204 -14.74 -18.06 1.90
CA LYS A 204 -13.87 -17.90 3.07
C LYS A 204 -12.86 -16.76 2.87
N LEU A 205 -12.25 -16.65 1.70
CA LEU A 205 -11.33 -15.56 1.39
C LEU A 205 -12.04 -14.20 1.44
N LYS A 206 -13.25 -14.11 0.86
CA LYS A 206 -14.09 -12.90 0.91
C LYS A 206 -14.47 -12.53 2.35
N SER A 207 -14.82 -13.51 3.17
CA SER A 207 -15.09 -13.31 4.61
C SER A 207 -13.86 -12.79 5.35
N ASN A 208 -12.68 -13.35 5.09
CA ASN A 208 -11.43 -12.87 5.68
C ASN A 208 -11.17 -11.42 5.29
N TRP A 209 -11.32 -11.07 4.01
CA TRP A 209 -11.18 -9.68 3.54
C TRP A 209 -12.14 -8.71 4.25
N ASN A 210 -13.41 -9.07 4.44
CA ASN A 210 -14.34 -8.22 5.18
C ASN A 210 -13.89 -7.99 6.65
N HIS A 211 -13.33 -9.01 7.31
CA HIS A 211 -12.75 -8.84 8.65
C HIS A 211 -11.51 -7.94 8.62
N ILE A 212 -10.62 -8.14 7.66
CA ILE A 212 -9.38 -7.36 7.51
C ILE A 212 -9.71 -5.89 7.21
N GLU A 213 -10.65 -5.63 6.31
CA GLU A 213 -11.21 -4.30 6.01
C GLU A 213 -11.72 -3.63 7.28
N ASN A 214 -12.63 -4.29 8.02
CA ASN A 214 -13.17 -3.72 9.25
C ASN A 214 -12.09 -3.40 10.29
N LEU A 215 -11.15 -4.33 10.52
CA LEU A 215 -10.07 -4.14 11.50
C LEU A 215 -9.11 -3.00 11.11
N ASN A 216 -8.74 -2.89 9.82
CA ASN A 216 -7.85 -1.83 9.35
C ASN A 216 -8.54 -0.46 9.35
N VAL A 217 -9.80 -0.38 8.94
CA VAL A 217 -10.55 0.89 8.92
C VAL A 217 -10.78 1.42 10.33
N ARG A 218 -11.21 0.56 11.27
CA ARG A 218 -11.32 0.93 12.69
C ARG A 218 -9.98 1.36 13.25
N LYS A 219 -8.90 0.68 12.87
CA LYS A 219 -7.56 1.05 13.31
C LYS A 219 -7.05 2.36 12.72
N ALA A 220 -7.33 2.65 11.46
CA ALA A 220 -7.05 3.96 10.88
C ALA A 220 -7.78 5.07 11.65
N ASN A 221 -9.05 4.86 11.99
CA ASN A 221 -9.82 5.79 12.80
C ASN A 221 -9.26 5.95 14.23
N TYR A 222 -8.82 4.85 14.84
CA TYR A 222 -8.16 4.88 16.15
C TYR A 222 -6.80 5.59 16.12
N ILE A 223 -6.01 5.40 15.06
CA ILE A 223 -4.74 6.10 14.88
C ILE A 223 -4.97 7.62 14.77
N CYS A 224 -6.01 8.06 14.05
CA CYS A 224 -6.30 9.47 13.86
C CYS A 224 -7.01 10.14 15.05
N PHE A 225 -7.90 9.40 15.75
CA PHE A 225 -8.87 9.99 16.69
C PHE A 225 -9.04 9.21 18.00
N GLU A 226 -8.23 8.17 18.25
CA GLU A 226 -8.29 7.31 19.44
C GLU A 226 -9.66 6.65 19.67
N ASN A 227 -10.43 6.44 18.59
CA ASN A 227 -11.77 5.90 18.65
C ASN A 227 -11.90 4.59 17.85
N ASP A 228 -12.15 3.47 18.54
CA ASP A 228 -12.27 2.13 17.95
C ASP A 228 -13.67 1.86 17.36
N VAL A 229 -14.06 2.68 16.40
CA VAL A 229 -15.28 2.56 15.60
C VAL A 229 -14.96 2.81 14.13
N LEU A 230 -15.90 2.50 13.23
CA LEU A 230 -15.78 2.94 11.84
C LEU A 230 -15.86 4.48 11.80
N PRO A 231 -15.09 5.15 10.92
CA PRO A 231 -15.19 6.58 10.74
C PRO A 231 -16.60 6.94 10.26
N LYS A 232 -17.06 8.15 10.58
CA LYS A 232 -18.38 8.64 10.15
C LYS A 232 -18.38 8.89 8.64
N GLU A 233 -17.27 9.44 8.14
CA GLU A 233 -17.07 9.74 6.73
C GLU A 233 -15.75 9.12 6.24
N LYS A 234 -15.72 8.61 5.01
CA LYS A 234 -14.51 7.99 4.44
C LYS A 234 -13.30 8.94 4.44
N SER A 235 -13.54 10.23 4.24
CA SER A 235 -12.50 11.27 4.16
C SER A 235 -11.80 11.56 5.49
N GLU A 236 -12.38 11.17 6.64
CA GLU A 236 -11.78 11.37 7.97
C GLU A 236 -10.46 10.59 8.13
N ILE A 237 -10.30 9.48 7.42
CA ILE A 237 -9.12 8.60 7.47
C ILE A 237 -8.34 8.59 6.15
N ASN A 238 -8.14 9.76 5.54
CA ASN A 238 -7.28 9.88 4.36
C ASN A 238 -5.80 9.57 4.69
N GLN A 239 -5.01 9.26 3.65
CA GLN A 239 -3.63 8.77 3.81
C GLN A 239 -2.72 9.79 4.50
N LEU A 240 -2.87 11.09 4.21
CA LEU A 240 -2.09 12.15 4.86
C LEU A 240 -2.43 12.30 6.35
N ALA A 241 -3.71 12.20 6.72
CA ALA A 241 -4.15 12.25 8.12
C ALA A 241 -3.64 11.04 8.92
N ILE A 242 -3.74 9.83 8.35
CA ILE A 242 -3.19 8.61 8.95
C ILE A 242 -1.68 8.76 9.16
N PHE A 243 -0.96 9.21 8.14
CA PHE A 243 0.48 9.39 8.21
C PHE A 243 0.90 10.42 9.29
N LYS A 244 0.27 11.61 9.31
CA LYS A 244 0.56 12.64 10.33
C LYS A 244 0.32 12.11 11.74
N SER A 245 -0.73 11.31 11.93
CA SER A 245 -1.07 10.70 13.21
C SER A 245 -0.10 9.57 13.60
N GLN A 246 0.32 8.72 12.65
CA GLN A 246 1.40 7.75 12.83
C GLN A 246 2.67 8.42 13.33
N VAL A 247 3.09 9.51 12.66
CA VAL A 247 4.33 10.22 12.98
C VAL A 247 4.28 10.84 14.38
N SER A 248 3.22 11.60 14.65
CA SER A 248 3.07 12.37 15.89
C SER A 248 2.77 11.52 17.12
N THR A 249 2.11 10.36 16.96
CA THR A 249 1.68 9.51 18.08
C THR A 249 2.63 8.35 18.35
N TYR A 250 3.14 7.70 17.30
CA TYR A 250 3.90 6.45 17.43
C TYR A 250 5.39 6.63 17.09
N VAL A 251 5.70 7.23 15.94
CA VAL A 251 7.08 7.25 15.41
C VAL A 251 7.99 8.15 16.25
N LEU A 252 7.65 9.44 16.37
CA LEU A 252 8.53 10.39 17.07
C LEU A 252 8.57 10.16 18.59
N PRO A 253 7.43 9.95 19.29
CA PRO A 253 7.47 9.85 20.75
C PRO A 253 7.87 8.46 21.25
N GLN A 254 7.54 7.40 20.51
CA GLN A 254 7.66 6.01 20.98
C GLN A 254 8.62 5.16 20.17
N GLN A 255 9.15 5.66 19.05
CA GLN A 255 9.97 4.90 18.10
C GLN A 255 9.28 3.61 17.65
N LYS A 256 7.98 3.72 17.37
CA LYS A 256 7.12 2.62 16.91
C LYS A 256 6.35 3.01 15.67
N THR A 257 5.91 2.00 14.94
CA THR A 257 4.92 2.14 13.87
C THR A 257 3.69 1.33 14.25
N ALA A 258 2.50 1.95 14.23
CA ALA A 258 1.26 1.19 14.35
C ALA A 258 1.03 0.38 13.07
N ILE A 259 0.73 -0.91 13.21
CA ILE A 259 0.56 -1.79 12.06
C ILE A 259 -0.71 -1.45 11.30
N LEU A 260 -0.62 -1.16 10.01
CA LEU A 260 -1.77 -0.85 9.16
C LEU A 260 -1.45 -1.23 7.71
N ASN A 261 -2.44 -1.67 6.93
CA ASN A 261 -2.23 -2.01 5.53
C ASN A 261 -3.06 -1.12 4.60
N ALA A 262 -2.49 -0.77 3.44
CA ALA A 262 -3.11 0.10 2.45
C ALA A 262 -4.30 -0.54 1.73
N PHE A 263 -4.20 -1.83 1.36
CA PHE A 263 -5.20 -2.48 0.51
C PHE A 263 -6.60 -2.53 1.13
N PRO A 264 -6.77 -2.83 2.43
CA PRO A 264 -8.08 -2.79 3.06
C PRO A 264 -8.67 -1.36 3.13
N LEU A 265 -7.82 -0.33 3.22
CA LEU A 265 -8.27 1.07 3.19
C LEU A 265 -8.72 1.48 1.77
N PHE A 266 -7.95 1.11 0.75
CA PHE A 266 -8.35 1.27 -0.65
C PHE A 266 -9.67 0.56 -0.93
N LEU A 267 -9.82 -0.69 -0.45
CA LEU A 267 -11.07 -1.43 -0.58
C LEU A 267 -12.23 -0.67 0.07
N TYR A 268 -12.08 -0.22 1.32
CA TYR A 268 -13.12 0.55 2.01
C TYR A 268 -13.50 1.82 1.24
N GLU A 269 -12.53 2.51 0.65
CA GLU A 269 -12.75 3.74 -0.10
C GLU A 269 -13.56 3.50 -1.39
N TYR A 270 -13.19 2.52 -2.20
CA TYR A 270 -13.78 2.30 -3.53
C TYR A 270 -14.86 1.21 -3.61
N LYS A 271 -14.99 0.36 -2.59
CA LYS A 271 -16.07 -0.63 -2.53
C LYS A 271 -17.40 0.10 -2.50
N LYS A 272 -18.20 -0.12 -3.55
CA LYS A 272 -19.61 0.30 -3.57
C LYS A 272 -20.35 -0.54 -2.54
N PHE A 273 -21.00 0.11 -1.58
CA PHE A 273 -21.98 -0.58 -0.77
C PHE A 273 -23.15 -0.93 -1.69
N ILE A 274 -23.42 -2.23 -1.84
CA ILE A 274 -24.67 -2.67 -2.43
C ILE A 274 -25.73 -2.34 -1.37
N SER A 275 -26.45 -1.24 -1.60
CA SER A 275 -27.64 -0.83 -0.84
C SER A 275 -28.80 -1.77 -1.13
#